data_AF-A0A2R8C1G6-F1
#
_entry.id   AF-A0A2R8C1G6-F1
#
_cell.length_a   1.000
_cell.length_b   1.000
_cell.length_c   1.000
_cell.angle_alpha   90.00
_cell.angle_beta   90.00
_cell.angle_gamma   90.00
#
_symmetry.space_group_name_H-M   'P 1'
#
loop_
_entity.id
_entity.type
_entity.pdbx_description
1 polymer ?
#
loop_
_entity_poly.entity_id
_entity_poly.type
_entity_poly.pdbx_seq_one_letter_code
_entity_poly.pdbx_strand_id
1 'polypeptide(L)'
;MTDGRVEIECRDSPGVIPRFLVWLVSPDDTRVLFHDGEDYAEACAIARTAGTRFGPVRDLFAEARGDLTRDGRNSTDPQSTGKRDGETRN
;
A
#
# COMPACT_ATOMS: atom_id res chain seq x y z
N MET A 1 13.26 1.28 24.42
CA MET A 1 11.83 1.29 24.12
C MET A 1 11.60 0.09 23.22
N THR A 2 10.71 -0.80 23.62
CA THR A 2 10.31 -1.99 22.89
C THR A 2 9.30 -1.52 21.86
N ASP A 3 9.78 -0.89 20.78
CA ASP A 3 8.90 -0.18 19.85
C ASP A 3 8.16 -1.18 18.97
N GLY A 4 6.90 -1.44 19.35
CA GLY A 4 5.95 -2.14 18.50
C GLY A 4 5.57 -1.29 17.27
N ARG A 5 4.66 -1.81 16.45
CA ARG A 5 4.14 -1.12 15.27
C ARG A 5 2.66 -1.39 15.09
N VAL A 6 2.00 -0.53 14.32
CA VAL A 6 0.60 -0.72 13.92
C VAL A 6 0.58 -1.15 12.46
N GLU A 7 -0.17 -2.19 12.12
CA GLU A 7 -0.31 -2.67 10.74
C GLU A 7 -1.75 -2.59 10.27
N ILE A 8 -1.96 -2.17 9.03
CA ILE A 8 -3.26 -2.26 8.34
C ILE A 8 -3.16 -3.42 7.34
N GLU A 9 -4.01 -4.44 7.51
CA GLU A 9 -4.13 -5.61 6.63
C GLU A 9 -5.51 -5.60 5.96
N CYS A 10 -5.58 -5.86 4.66
CA CYS A 10 -6.84 -6.13 3.99
C CYS A 10 -7.02 -7.64 3.81
N ARG A 11 -8.15 -8.17 4.28
CA ARG A 11 -8.62 -9.52 3.96
C ARG A 11 -9.67 -9.44 2.88
N ASP A 12 -9.23 -9.73 1.67
CA ASP A 12 -10.09 -9.95 0.53
C ASP A 12 -10.45 -11.44 0.45
N SER A 13 -11.70 -11.76 0.16
CA SER A 13 -12.15 -13.13 -0.10
C SER A 13 -13.16 -13.10 -1.24
N PRO A 14 -13.07 -14.02 -2.22
CA PRO A 14 -13.95 -14.00 -3.39
C PRO A 14 -15.43 -14.03 -2.99
N GLY A 15 -16.20 -13.04 -3.42
CA GLY A 15 -17.62 -12.92 -3.13
C GLY A 15 -17.96 -12.39 -1.73
N VAL A 16 -16.97 -11.88 -0.98
CA VAL A 16 -17.14 -11.25 0.34
C VAL A 16 -16.66 -9.81 0.27
N ILE A 17 -17.29 -8.92 1.04
CA ILE A 17 -16.85 -7.53 1.18
C ILE A 17 -15.46 -7.52 1.83
N PRO A 18 -14.46 -6.81 1.25
CA PRO A 18 -13.13 -6.73 1.83
C PRO A 18 -13.16 -6.18 3.25
N ARG A 19 -12.37 -6.77 4.14
CA ARG A 19 -12.27 -6.33 5.54
C ARG A 19 -10.89 -5.76 5.83
N PHE A 20 -10.85 -4.58 6.43
CA PHE A 20 -9.64 -3.89 6.84
C PHE A 20 -9.43 -4.11 8.34
N LEU A 21 -8.32 -4.76 8.65
CA LEU A 21 -7.91 -5.13 10.00
C LEU A 21 -6.77 -4.24 10.46
N VAL A 22 -6.88 -3.71 11.67
CA VAL A 22 -5.80 -2.98 12.33
C VAL A 22 -5.19 -3.86 13.41
N TRP A 23 -3.88 -4.10 13.31
CA TRP A 23 -3.12 -4.93 14.22
C TRP A 23 -2.15 -4.10 15.06
N LEU A 24 -2.08 -4.40 16.36
CA LEU A 24 -0.96 -3.99 17.21
C LEU A 24 0.06 -5.10 17.18
N VAL A 25 1.27 -4.80 16.71
CA VAL A 25 2.35 -5.78 16.58
C VAL A 25 3.47 -5.44 17.54
N SER A 26 3.63 -6.29 18.53
CA SER A 26 4.74 -6.22 19.49
C SER A 26 6.11 -6.43 18.82
N PRO A 27 7.22 -6.10 19.49
CA PRO A 27 8.57 -6.33 18.96
C PRO A 27 8.94 -7.80 18.75
N ASP A 28 8.26 -8.72 19.44
CA ASP A 28 8.37 -10.17 19.25
C ASP A 28 7.45 -10.71 18.13
N ASP A 29 6.90 -9.82 17.31
CA ASP A 29 5.98 -10.11 16.21
C ASP A 29 4.64 -10.75 16.64
N THR A 30 4.32 -10.75 17.93
CA THR A 30 2.96 -11.09 18.39
C THR A 30 1.98 -10.02 17.92
N ARG A 31 0.95 -10.44 17.17
CA ARG A 31 -0.11 -9.59 16.59
C ARG A 31 -1.39 -9.69 17.43
N VAL A 32 -1.94 -8.54 17.82
CA VAL A 32 -3.24 -8.42 18.50
C VAL A 32 -4.19 -7.62 17.60
N LEU A 33 -5.37 -8.18 17.34
CA LEU A 33 -6.41 -7.49 16.55
C LEU A 33 -6.99 -6.35 17.38
N PHE A 34 -6.89 -5.13 16.86
CA PHE A 34 -7.37 -3.93 17.52
C PHE A 34 -8.68 -3.40 16.90
N HIS A 35 -8.82 -3.54 15.58
CA HIS A 35 -10.03 -3.17 14.88
C HIS A 35 -10.24 -4.05 13.64
N ASP A 36 -11.52 -4.25 13.29
CA ASP A 36 -12.00 -4.97 12.12
C ASP A 36 -13.21 -4.23 11.54
N GLY A 37 -13.07 -3.69 10.32
CA GLY A 37 -14.10 -2.89 9.65
C GLY A 37 -14.08 -3.07 8.14
N GLU A 38 -15.13 -2.59 7.46
CA GLU A 38 -15.27 -2.67 5.99
C GLU A 38 -14.72 -1.42 5.29
N ASP A 39 -14.47 -0.34 6.04
CA ASP A 39 -14.02 0.95 5.50
C ASP A 39 -12.51 1.18 5.74
N TYR A 40 -11.79 1.40 4.64
CA TYR A 40 -10.35 1.64 4.69
C TYR A 40 -10.00 3.00 5.32
N ALA A 41 -10.82 4.03 5.13
CA ALA A 41 -10.55 5.35 5.70
C ALA A 41 -10.71 5.34 7.23
N GLU A 42 -11.68 4.58 7.73
CA GLU A 42 -11.85 4.27 9.15
C GLU A 42 -10.63 3.53 9.72
N ALA A 43 -10.21 2.43 9.06
CA ALA A 43 -9.03 1.68 9.48
C ALA A 43 -7.76 2.56 9.52
N CYS A 44 -7.58 3.45 8.53
CA CYS A 44 -6.52 4.45 8.52
C CYS A 44 -6.59 5.43 9.70
N ALA A 45 -7.79 5.94 10.02
CA ALA A 45 -7.98 6.84 11.15
C ALA A 45 -7.62 6.16 12.47
N ILE A 46 -8.09 4.94 12.68
CA ILE A 46 -7.82 4.12 13.87
C ILE A 46 -6.33 3.81 13.98
N ALA A 47 -5.70 3.38 12.88
CA ALA A 47 -4.28 3.08 12.87
C ALA A 47 -3.42 4.31 13.17
N ARG A 48 -3.76 5.48 12.63
CA ARG A 48 -3.08 6.76 12.97
C ARG A 48 -3.22 7.09 14.45
N THR A 49 -4.42 6.96 15.01
CA THR A 49 -4.65 7.20 16.45
C THR A 49 -3.84 6.21 17.30
N ALA A 50 -3.85 4.92 16.97
CA ALA A 50 -3.06 3.91 17.66
C ALA A 50 -1.55 4.15 17.53
N GLY A 51 -1.09 4.58 16.35
CA GLY A 51 0.33 4.80 16.07
C GLY A 51 0.95 5.91 16.92
N THR A 52 0.16 6.93 17.32
CA THR A 52 0.65 7.95 18.26
C THR A 52 1.05 7.39 19.63
N ARG A 53 0.56 6.20 20.00
CA ARG A 53 0.79 5.59 21.31
C ARG A 53 1.64 4.32 21.25
N PHE A 54 1.49 3.54 20.18
CA PHE A 54 2.04 2.19 20.10
C PHE A 54 3.29 2.09 19.21
N GLY A 55 3.42 2.93 18.18
CA GLY A 55 4.55 2.92 17.26
C GLY A 55 4.21 3.27 15.81
N PRO A 56 5.17 3.16 14.89
CA PRO A 56 4.96 3.50 13.48
C PRO A 56 3.81 2.71 12.84
N VAL A 57 3.12 3.34 11.89
CA VAL A 57 2.04 2.72 11.11
C VAL A 57 2.63 2.17 9.81
N ARG A 58 2.32 0.91 9.51
CA ARG A 58 2.59 0.25 8.23
C ARG A 58 1.29 -0.09 7.54
N ASP A 59 1.15 0.32 6.29
CA ASP A 59 -0.04 0.08 5.50
C ASP A 59 0.24 -1.02 4.47
N LEU A 60 -0.01 -2.27 4.86
CA LEU A 60 0.29 -3.43 4.01
C LEU A 60 -0.64 -3.48 2.79
N PHE A 61 -1.83 -2.90 2.89
CA PHE A 61 -2.76 -2.81 1.76
C PHE A 61 -2.25 -1.82 0.71
N ALA A 62 -1.82 -0.63 1.13
CA ALA A 62 -1.24 0.36 0.22
C ALA A 62 0.10 -0.12 -0.37
N GLU A 63 0.95 -0.78 0.41
CA GLU A 63 2.21 -1.40 -0.05
C GLU A 63 1.92 -2.39 -1.20
N ALA A 64 0.99 -3.32 -1.00
CA ALA A 64 0.61 -4.31 -2.03
C ALA A 64 0.03 -3.67 -3.32
N ARG A 65 -0.69 -2.55 -3.20
CA ARG A 65 -1.21 -1.80 -4.35
C ARG A 65 -0.14 -0.98 -5.06
N GLY A 66 0.83 -0.45 -4.32
CA GLY A 66 1.96 0.30 -4.85
C GLY A 66 2.84 -0.55 -5.76
N ASP A 67 3.10 -1.81 -5.37
CA ASP A 67 3.87 -2.75 -6.19
C ASP A 67 3.20 -3.06 -7.53
N LEU A 68 1.88 -3.22 -7.56
CA LEU A 68 1.11 -3.43 -8.81
C LEU A 68 1.26 -2.26 -9.80
N THR A 69 1.45 -1.03 -9.32
CA THR A 69 1.69 0.15 -10.18
C THR A 69 3.15 0.34 -10.58
N ARG A 70 4.08 -0.34 -9.91
CA ARG A 70 5.51 -0.24 -10.18
C ARG A 70 5.95 -1.19 -11.30
N ASP A 71 5.37 -2.39 -11.38
CA ASP A 71 5.60 -3.36 -12.47
C ASP A 71 4.90 -2.99 -13.79
N GLY A 72 3.87 -2.13 -13.76
CA GLY A 72 3.14 -1.69 -14.94
C GLY A 72 3.86 -0.71 -15.89
N ARG A 73 5.13 -0.34 -15.63
CA ARG A 73 5.88 0.67 -16.42
C ARG A 73 7.12 0.14 -17.15
N ASN A 74 7.20 -1.14 -17.48
CA ASN A 74 8.36 -1.68 -18.21
C ASN A 74 8.05 -2.56 -19.42
N SER A 75 7.11 -2.15 -20.28
CA SER A 75 6.90 -2.81 -21.59
C SER A 75 6.43 -1.86 -22.69
N THR A 76 6.95 -0.64 -22.73
CA THR A 76 6.97 0.16 -23.96
C THR A 76 8.25 0.97 -23.95
N ASP A 77 9.32 0.37 -24.46
CA ASP A 77 10.37 1.11 -25.15
C ASP A 77 9.77 1.52 -26.49
N PRO A 78 9.32 2.77 -26.71
CA PRO A 78 9.28 3.28 -28.06
C PRO A 78 10.74 3.38 -28.48
N GLN A 79 11.23 2.35 -29.19
CA GLN A 79 12.50 2.43 -29.90
C GLN A 79 12.57 3.81 -30.54
N SER A 80 13.59 4.56 -30.13
CA SER A 80 14.02 5.79 -30.77
C SER A 80 14.33 5.49 -32.24
N THR A 81 13.32 5.52 -33.11
CA THR A 81 13.54 5.68 -34.54
C THR A 81 13.81 7.15 -34.77
N GLY A 82 15.08 7.51 -34.56
CA GLY A 82 15.63 8.66 -35.23
C GLY A 82 15.34 8.55 -36.72
N LYS A 83 14.65 9.53 -37.27
CA LYS A 83 14.85 9.96 -38.65
C LYS A 83 15.26 11.42 -38.58
N ARG A 84 16.55 11.63 -38.78
CA ARG A 84 17.09 12.93 -39.16
C ARG A 84 16.72 13.21 -40.62
N ASP A 85 16.86 14.50 -40.91
CA ASP A 85 17.12 15.09 -42.22
C ASP A 85 15.92 15.35 -43.12
N GLY A 86 15.60 16.66 -43.20
CA GLY A 86 15.69 17.43 -44.44
C GLY A 86 14.51 17.34 -45.39
N GLU A 87 13.97 18.51 -45.77
CA GLU A 87 13.62 18.94 -47.14
C GLU A 87 12.46 19.97 -47.07
N THR A 88 12.77 21.27 -47.10
CA THR A 88 12.75 22.18 -48.28
C THR A 88 11.36 22.70 -48.67
N ARG A 89 11.22 24.03 -48.53
CA ARG A 89 10.31 25.01 -49.16
C ARG A 89 9.07 24.53 -49.95
N ASN A 90 7.95 25.19 -49.67
CA ASN A 90 7.21 25.99 -50.66
C ASN A 90 6.65 27.24 -50.01
#